data_AF-A0A3D8QM77-F1
#
_entry.id   AF-A0A3D8QM77-F1
#
_cell.length_a   1.000
_cell.length_b   1.000
_cell.length_c   1.000
_cell.angle_alpha   90.00
_cell.angle_beta   90.00
_cell.angle_gamma   90.00
#
_symmetry.space_group_name_H-M   'P 1'
#
loop_
_entity.id
_entity.type
_entity.pdbx_description
1 polymer ?
#
loop_
_entity_poly.entity_id
_entity_poly.type
_entity_poly.pdbx_seq_one_letter_code
_entity_poly.pdbx_strand_id
1 'polypeptide(L)'
;MTSRLVLFKKLLTPGKIGQTLCLGNLTDKPTYEYLRSIAPDLKIVKGRFDSEATSLPLSQVVTHGSLRIGFLEGFTVVNPGETDLLLAEANKLDVDVLCWGGTHRFDAYEYEGKFFVNPGSATGAMTTGWTLEGEEMVPSFCLMDVQGISLTLYVYQLRKDSNGVESVGVEKITYTKNVGGT
;
A
#
# COMPACT_ATOMS: atom_id res chain seq x y z
N MET A 1 -21.86 10.38 1.14
CA MET A 1 -20.79 9.38 0.93
C MET A 1 -20.75 9.04 -0.55
N THR A 2 -19.63 9.29 -1.22
CA THR A 2 -19.44 9.04 -2.66
C THR A 2 -19.54 7.53 -2.96
N SER A 3 -20.18 7.19 -4.08
CA SER A 3 -20.42 5.81 -4.56
C SER A 3 -19.16 4.93 -4.59
N ARG A 4 -18.00 5.53 -4.86
CA ARG A 4 -16.67 4.90 -4.96
C ARG A 4 -16.31 4.03 -3.77
N LEU A 5 -16.48 4.53 -2.54
CA LEU A 5 -16.08 3.83 -1.32
C LEU A 5 -16.98 2.64 -1.00
N VAL A 6 -18.20 2.60 -1.55
CA VAL A 6 -19.17 1.52 -1.28
C VAL A 6 -18.69 0.20 -1.89
N LEU A 7 -18.03 0.24 -3.05
CA LEU A 7 -17.52 -0.97 -3.72
C LEU A 7 -16.34 -1.57 -2.95
N PHE A 8 -15.40 -0.74 -2.48
CA PHE A 8 -14.27 -1.23 -1.69
C PHE A 8 -14.67 -1.71 -0.29
N LYS A 9 -15.62 -1.04 0.36
CA LYS A 9 -16.16 -1.49 1.67
C LYS A 9 -16.76 -2.90 1.61
N LYS A 10 -17.32 -3.32 0.47
CA LYS A 10 -17.82 -4.69 0.28
C LYS A 10 -16.72 -5.74 0.17
N LEU A 11 -15.52 -5.34 -0.26
CA LEU A 11 -14.37 -6.22 -0.39
C LEU A 11 -13.61 -6.34 0.93
N LEU A 12 -13.49 -5.23 1.67
CA LEU A 12 -12.84 -5.15 2.98
C LEU A 12 -13.79 -5.62 4.09
N THR A 13 -14.22 -6.87 3.99
CA THR A 13 -15.12 -7.50 4.96
C THR A 13 -14.35 -8.08 6.15
N PRO A 14 -14.78 -7.81 7.40
CA PRO A 14 -14.17 -8.40 8.58
C PRO A 14 -14.16 -9.94 8.52
N GLY A 15 -13.09 -10.54 9.03
CA GLY A 15 -12.92 -11.99 9.11
C GLY A 15 -12.18 -12.64 7.93
N LYS A 16 -11.90 -11.90 6.85
CA LYS A 16 -11.05 -12.37 5.75
C LYS A 16 -9.61 -11.86 5.81
N ILE A 17 -9.38 -10.75 6.50
CA ILE A 17 -8.10 -10.05 6.56
C ILE A 17 -7.50 -10.25 7.95
N GLY A 18 -6.33 -10.90 8.01
CA GLY A 18 -5.63 -11.16 9.28
C GLY A 18 -4.90 -9.95 9.85
N GLN A 19 -4.32 -9.13 8.97
CA GLN A 19 -3.56 -7.93 9.35
C GLN A 19 -3.75 -6.82 8.31
N THR A 20 -3.81 -5.57 8.75
CA THR A 20 -3.81 -4.37 7.90
C THR A 20 -2.54 -3.55 8.12
N LEU A 21 -1.82 -3.27 7.03
CA LEU A 21 -0.69 -2.34 7.00
C LEU A 21 -1.17 -1.04 6.39
N CYS A 22 -1.26 0.02 7.19
CA CYS A 22 -1.72 1.32 6.74
C CYS A 22 -0.55 2.29 6.64
N LEU A 23 -0.34 2.86 5.44
CA LEU A 23 0.79 3.73 5.12
C LEU A 23 0.52 5.22 5.45
N GLY A 24 -0.40 5.49 6.38
CA GLY A 24 -0.70 6.83 6.90
C GLY A 24 -1.70 7.64 6.06
N ASN A 25 -1.82 8.91 6.41
CA ASN A 25 -2.75 9.90 5.85
C ASN A 25 -4.24 9.53 6.05
N LEU A 26 -4.61 9.07 7.25
CA LEU A 26 -6.01 8.82 7.62
C LEU A 26 -6.70 10.11 8.07
N THR A 27 -5.97 10.94 8.81
CA THR A 27 -6.32 12.27 9.36
C THR A 27 -7.56 12.40 10.23
N ASP A 28 -8.47 11.43 10.27
CA ASP A 28 -9.65 11.45 11.12
C ASP A 28 -9.88 10.15 11.93
N LYS A 29 -10.62 10.30 13.04
CA LYS A 29 -10.98 9.19 13.93
C LYS A 29 -11.91 8.17 13.26
N PRO A 30 -12.94 8.55 12.48
CA PRO A 30 -13.80 7.59 11.80
C PRO A 30 -13.06 6.65 10.84
N THR A 31 -12.06 7.14 10.11
CA THR A 31 -11.25 6.30 9.21
C THR A 31 -10.39 5.32 10.00
N TYR A 32 -9.81 5.76 11.11
CA TYR A 32 -9.10 4.87 12.04
C TYR A 32 -10.01 3.76 12.59
N GLU A 33 -11.19 4.11 13.09
CA GLU A 33 -12.15 3.14 13.61
C GLU A 33 -12.62 2.16 12.53
N TYR A 34 -12.82 2.64 11.31
CA TYR A 34 -13.14 1.80 10.15
C TYR A 34 -12.02 0.79 9.87
N LEU A 35 -10.76 1.22 9.75
CA LEU A 35 -9.63 0.31 9.52
C LEU A 35 -9.44 -0.68 10.68
N ARG A 36 -9.68 -0.24 11.91
CA ARG A 36 -9.64 -1.10 13.10
C ARG A 36 -10.72 -2.18 13.08
N SER A 37 -11.86 -1.92 12.43
CA SER A 37 -12.94 -2.89 12.27
C SER A 37 -12.66 -3.97 11.21
N ILE A 38 -11.76 -3.70 10.26
CA ILE A 38 -11.47 -4.61 9.12
C ILE A 38 -10.65 -5.83 9.57
N ALA A 39 -9.62 -5.62 10.39
CA ALA A 39 -8.69 -6.66 10.82
C ALA A 39 -8.34 -6.52 12.30
N PRO A 40 -8.13 -7.63 13.02
CA PRO A 40 -7.78 -7.60 14.44
C PRO A 40 -6.41 -6.97 14.70
N ASP A 41 -5.47 -7.11 13.75
CA ASP A 41 -4.15 -6.49 13.82
C ASP A 41 -4.03 -5.34 12.81
N LEU A 42 -3.97 -4.11 13.32
CA LEU A 42 -3.81 -2.89 12.53
C LEU A 42 -2.46 -2.28 12.87
N LYS A 43 -1.59 -2.18 11.86
CA LYS A 43 -0.30 -1.48 11.95
C LYS A 43 -0.37 -0.22 11.11
N ILE A 44 0.08 0.91 11.66
CA ILE A 44 -0.02 2.22 11.02
C ILE A 44 1.32 2.93 11.16
N VAL A 45 1.79 3.49 10.05
CA VAL A 45 2.91 4.44 10.03
C VAL A 45 2.39 5.85 9.81
N LYS A 46 3.16 6.84 10.26
CA LYS A 46 2.81 8.25 10.13
C LYS A 46 2.87 8.69 8.68
N GLY A 47 1.79 9.27 8.17
CA GLY A 47 1.77 10.01 6.91
C GLY A 47 2.09 11.48 7.11
N ARG A 48 2.43 12.17 6.02
CA ARG A 48 2.80 13.60 6.04
C ARG A 48 1.67 14.51 6.56
N PHE A 49 0.41 14.10 6.39
CA PHE A 49 -0.76 14.86 6.80
C PHE A 49 -1.32 14.43 8.17
N ASP A 50 -0.76 13.40 8.81
CA ASP A 50 -1.14 12.99 10.16
C ASP A 50 -0.44 13.88 11.22
N SER A 51 -0.70 15.19 11.16
CA SER A 51 0.01 16.23 11.93
C SER A 51 -0.04 16.00 13.45
N GLU A 52 -1.21 15.61 13.99
CA GLU A 52 -1.43 15.38 15.41
C GLU A 52 -0.98 13.99 15.89
N ALA A 53 -0.60 13.10 14.97
CA ALA A 53 -0.22 11.73 15.28
C ALA A 53 1.30 11.61 15.57
N THR A 54 1.77 12.23 16.65
CA THR A 54 3.21 12.18 17.03
C THR A 54 3.65 10.82 17.56
N SER A 55 2.71 9.99 18.00
CA SER A 55 2.98 8.63 18.50
C SER A 55 3.11 7.58 17.39
N LEU A 56 2.76 7.91 16.14
CA LEU A 56 2.88 6.96 15.04
C LEU A 56 4.34 6.86 14.57
N PRO A 57 4.86 5.64 14.37
CA PRO A 57 6.22 5.44 13.87
C PRO A 57 6.33 5.87 12.39
N LEU A 58 7.51 6.30 11.96
CA LEU A 58 7.77 6.67 10.55
C LEU A 58 7.87 5.45 9.63
N SER A 59 8.30 4.31 10.19
CA SER A 59 8.38 3.03 9.49
C SER A 59 8.11 1.89 10.46
N GLN A 60 7.66 0.75 9.92
CA GLN A 60 7.47 -0.48 10.67
C GLN A 60 7.87 -1.67 9.81
N VAL A 61 8.17 -2.79 10.47
CA VAL A 61 8.46 -4.08 9.83
C VAL A 61 7.57 -5.14 10.45
N VAL A 62 6.97 -5.97 9.61
CA VAL A 62 6.26 -7.19 10.00
C VAL A 62 6.89 -8.39 9.31
N THR A 63 6.74 -9.56 9.91
CA THR A 63 7.26 -10.82 9.35
C THR A 63 6.10 -11.77 9.11
N HIS A 64 6.00 -12.28 7.88
CA HIS A 64 5.04 -13.31 7.49
C HIS A 64 5.80 -14.43 6.78
N GLY A 65 5.70 -15.67 7.29
CA GLY A 65 6.52 -16.77 6.80
C GLY A 65 8.01 -16.44 6.88
N SER A 66 8.70 -16.51 5.75
CA SER A 66 10.14 -16.19 5.60
C SER A 66 10.38 -14.81 4.99
N LEU A 67 9.34 -13.99 4.84
CA LEU A 67 9.41 -12.64 4.28
C LEU A 67 9.32 -11.58 5.36
N ARG A 68 10.26 -10.64 5.35
CA ARG A 68 10.20 -9.39 6.11
C ARG A 68 9.60 -8.30 5.23
N ILE A 69 8.54 -7.67 5.71
CA ILE A 69 7.79 -6.63 4.99
C ILE A 69 7.93 -5.33 5.77
N GLY A 70 8.69 -4.39 5.21
CA GLY A 70 8.83 -3.03 5.70
C GLY A 70 7.80 -2.12 5.07
N PHE A 71 7.33 -1.11 5.79
CA PHE A 71 6.45 -0.11 5.22
C PHE A 71 6.63 1.28 5.84
N LEU A 72 6.43 2.30 5.01
CA LEU A 72 6.48 3.73 5.33
C LEU A 72 5.57 4.51 4.37
N GLU A 73 5.24 5.78 4.67
CA GLU A 73 4.44 6.60 3.74
C GLU A 73 5.23 7.04 2.50
N GLY A 74 6.52 7.36 2.64
CA GLY A 74 7.38 7.77 1.53
C GLY A 74 7.86 9.22 1.59
N PHE A 75 7.21 10.11 2.35
CA PHE A 75 7.59 11.53 2.48
C PHE A 75 8.96 11.75 3.14
N THR A 76 9.46 10.74 3.85
CA THR A 76 10.80 10.74 4.44
C THR A 76 11.88 10.31 3.45
N VAL A 77 11.49 9.78 2.28
CA VAL A 77 12.41 9.44 1.18
C VAL A 77 12.53 10.66 0.28
N VAL A 78 13.77 11.04 -0.07
CA VAL A 78 14.06 12.26 -0.82
C VAL A 78 13.31 12.30 -2.15
N ASN A 79 13.30 11.18 -2.86
CA ASN A 79 12.49 10.99 -4.06
C ASN A 79 11.92 9.56 -4.07
N PRO A 80 10.68 9.34 -3.60
CA PRO A 80 10.10 8.00 -3.55
C PRO A 80 9.81 7.42 -4.95
N GLY A 81 10.05 8.16 -6.04
CA GLY A 81 10.04 7.63 -7.41
C GLY A 81 11.38 7.07 -7.89
N GLU A 82 12.47 7.24 -7.12
CA GLU A 82 13.79 6.70 -7.46
C GLU A 82 14.00 5.34 -6.80
N THR A 83 14.09 4.31 -7.64
CA THR A 83 14.23 2.91 -7.23
C THR A 83 15.42 2.67 -6.30
N ASP A 84 16.57 3.33 -6.55
CA ASP A 84 17.78 3.18 -5.73
C ASP A 84 17.60 3.69 -4.30
N LEU A 85 16.83 4.77 -4.12
CA LEU A 85 16.54 5.31 -2.78
C LEU A 85 15.58 4.40 -2.01
N LEU A 86 14.58 3.84 -2.70
CA LEU A 86 13.70 2.82 -2.10
C LEU A 86 14.49 1.55 -1.73
N LEU A 87 15.43 1.13 -2.59
CA LEU A 87 16.32 0.01 -2.29
C LEU A 87 17.20 0.31 -1.05
N ALA A 88 17.74 1.52 -0.93
CA ALA A 88 18.51 1.92 0.24
C ALA A 88 17.67 1.85 1.53
N GLU A 89 16.40 2.28 1.49
CA GLU A 89 15.49 2.15 2.63
C GLU A 89 15.11 0.69 2.92
N ALA A 90 14.89 -0.13 1.89
CA ALA A 90 14.62 -1.55 2.05
C ALA A 90 15.82 -2.30 2.68
N ASN A 91 17.05 -1.93 2.30
CA ASN A 91 18.28 -2.46 2.89
C ASN A 91 18.47 -1.99 4.34
N LYS A 92 18.21 -0.72 4.62
CA LYS A 92 18.27 -0.14 5.97
C LYS A 92 17.29 -0.79 6.94
N LEU A 93 16.08 -1.12 6.48
CA LEU A 93 15.09 -1.86 7.28
C LEU A 93 15.32 -3.37 7.29
N ASP A 94 16.24 -3.84 6.43
CA ASP A 94 16.56 -5.25 6.20
C ASP A 94 15.30 -6.07 5.87
N VAL A 95 14.62 -5.67 4.78
CA VAL A 95 13.34 -6.27 4.36
C VAL A 95 13.42 -6.85 2.96
N ASP A 96 12.59 -7.87 2.71
CA ASP A 96 12.43 -8.52 1.40
C ASP A 96 11.39 -7.78 0.55
N VAL A 97 10.40 -7.19 1.22
CA VAL A 97 9.32 -6.41 0.61
C VAL A 97 9.27 -5.03 1.24
N LEU A 98 9.20 -3.98 0.44
CA LEU A 98 9.00 -2.61 0.90
C LEU A 98 7.69 -2.04 0.37
N CYS A 99 6.74 -1.76 1.26
CA CYS A 99 5.55 -0.99 0.92
C CYS A 99 5.78 0.52 1.14
N TRP A 100 5.45 1.32 0.13
CA TRP A 100 5.65 2.77 0.16
C TRP A 100 4.45 3.50 -0.45
N GLY A 101 4.30 4.81 -0.23
CA GLY A 101 3.12 5.56 -0.66
C GLY A 101 3.44 6.99 -1.10
N GLY A 102 2.46 7.88 -0.96
CA GLY A 102 2.63 9.33 -1.21
C GLY A 102 2.45 9.76 -2.67
N THR A 103 2.56 8.87 -3.66
CA THR A 103 2.32 9.21 -5.08
C THR A 103 0.85 9.15 -5.47
N HIS A 104 0.05 8.40 -4.70
CA HIS A 104 -1.36 8.06 -4.97
C HIS A 104 -1.57 7.20 -6.23
N ARG A 105 -0.50 6.58 -6.73
CA ARG A 105 -0.53 5.67 -7.89
C ARG A 105 -0.12 4.28 -7.44
N PHE A 106 -0.87 3.28 -7.88
CA PHE A 106 -0.44 1.90 -7.72
C PHE A 106 0.86 1.68 -8.50
N ASP A 107 1.82 1.01 -7.87
CA ASP A 107 3.05 0.54 -8.50
C ASP A 107 3.51 -0.73 -7.81
N ALA A 108 4.06 -1.68 -8.56
CA ALA A 108 4.60 -2.91 -8.00
C ALA A 108 5.65 -3.50 -8.94
N TYR A 109 6.85 -3.72 -8.41
CA TYR A 109 7.98 -4.22 -9.20
C TYR A 109 9.00 -4.97 -8.33
N GLU A 110 9.78 -5.82 -8.99
CA GLU A 110 10.96 -6.45 -8.40
C GLU A 110 12.21 -5.67 -8.80
N TYR A 111 13.11 -5.45 -7.84
CA TYR A 111 14.40 -4.82 -8.08
C TYR A 111 15.44 -5.35 -7.10
N GLU A 112 16.63 -5.73 -7.59
CA GLU A 112 17.72 -6.28 -6.77
C GLU A 112 17.25 -7.42 -5.83
N GLY A 113 16.36 -8.29 -6.32
CA GLY A 113 15.81 -9.44 -5.59
C GLY A 113 14.81 -9.10 -4.47
N LYS A 114 14.41 -7.82 -4.34
CA LYS A 114 13.39 -7.34 -3.40
C LYS A 114 12.13 -6.91 -4.14
N PHE A 115 11.01 -6.90 -3.42
CA PHE A 115 9.72 -6.51 -3.97
C PHE A 115 9.24 -5.17 -3.43
N PHE A 116 8.85 -4.25 -4.31
CA PHE A 116 8.39 -2.92 -3.95
C PHE A 116 6.92 -2.79 -4.29
N VAL A 117 6.13 -2.25 -3.35
CA VAL A 117 4.67 -2.13 -3.52
C VAL A 117 4.20 -0.75 -3.09
N ASN A 118 3.57 -0.03 -3.99
CA ASN A 118 2.78 1.15 -3.69
C ASN A 118 1.30 0.83 -3.89
N PRO A 119 0.46 0.84 -2.84
CA PRO A 119 -0.95 0.50 -2.98
C PRO A 119 -1.77 1.60 -3.67
N GLY A 120 -1.19 2.78 -3.90
CA GLY A 120 -1.89 3.98 -4.36
C GLY A 120 -2.77 4.58 -3.25
N SER A 121 -3.89 5.21 -3.64
CA SER A 121 -4.83 5.82 -2.70
C SER A 121 -6.17 5.07 -2.72
N ALA A 122 -6.59 4.50 -1.59
CA ALA A 122 -7.87 3.76 -1.50
C ALA A 122 -9.11 4.64 -1.76
N THR A 123 -8.97 5.96 -1.64
CA THR A 123 -10.04 6.94 -1.89
C THR A 123 -9.92 7.60 -3.26
N GLY A 124 -8.81 7.41 -3.98
CA GLY A 124 -8.47 8.21 -5.17
C GLY A 124 -8.22 9.67 -4.84
N ALA A 125 -7.62 9.95 -3.67
CA ALA A 125 -7.30 11.30 -3.25
C ALA A 125 -6.36 11.98 -4.25
N MET A 126 -6.49 13.29 -4.41
CA MET A 126 -5.61 14.09 -5.28
C MET A 126 -4.15 13.98 -4.81
N THR A 127 -3.22 13.85 -5.75
CA THR A 127 -1.78 13.92 -5.47
C THR A 127 -1.28 15.36 -5.62
N THR A 128 -0.26 15.73 -4.83
CA THR A 128 0.45 17.01 -5.00
C THR A 128 1.62 16.91 -5.98
N GLY A 129 1.88 15.71 -6.54
CA GLY A 129 2.90 15.49 -7.55
C GLY A 129 2.47 15.94 -8.94
N TRP A 130 3.37 15.81 -9.91
CA TRP A 130 3.05 16.08 -11.32
C TRP A 130 2.01 15.08 -11.85
N THR A 131 0.95 15.62 -12.46
CA THR A 131 -0.10 14.87 -13.15
C THR A 131 -0.26 15.41 -14.56
N LEU A 132 -0.52 14.52 -15.52
CA LEU A 132 -0.85 14.96 -16.87
C LEU A 132 -2.25 15.59 -16.89
N GLU A 133 -2.48 16.49 -17.85
CA GLU A 133 -3.78 17.12 -18.02
C GLU A 133 -4.83 16.04 -18.36
N GLY A 134 -5.92 15.99 -17.58
CA GLY A 134 -6.97 14.97 -17.72
C GLY A 134 -6.70 13.64 -16.99
N GLU A 135 -5.60 13.53 -16.25
CA GLU A 135 -5.28 12.33 -15.48
C GLU A 135 -5.98 12.32 -14.11
N GLU A 136 -6.85 11.34 -13.88
CA GLU A 136 -7.51 11.14 -12.59
C GLU A 136 -6.80 10.06 -11.76
N MET A 137 -6.74 10.27 -10.43
CA MET A 137 -6.23 9.26 -9.52
C MET A 137 -7.22 8.11 -9.40
N VAL A 138 -6.78 6.90 -9.73
CA VAL A 138 -7.57 5.68 -9.67
C VAL A 138 -7.57 5.16 -8.23
N PRO A 139 -8.73 5.04 -7.56
CA PRO A 139 -8.78 4.43 -6.24
C PRO A 139 -8.22 3.01 -6.26
N SER A 140 -7.30 2.69 -5.36
CA SER A 140 -6.65 1.38 -5.32
C SER A 140 -6.23 0.93 -3.92
N PHE A 141 -6.20 -0.38 -3.71
CA PHE A 141 -5.58 -1.02 -2.55
C PHE A 141 -5.05 -2.41 -2.92
N CYS A 142 -4.22 -2.98 -2.06
CA CYS A 142 -3.63 -4.31 -2.26
C CYS A 142 -4.03 -5.28 -1.16
N LEU A 143 -4.21 -6.56 -1.53
CA LEU A 143 -4.21 -7.69 -0.61
C LEU A 143 -2.96 -8.54 -0.89
N MET A 144 -2.32 -9.01 0.17
CA MET A 144 -1.13 -9.87 0.08
C MET A 144 -1.44 -11.22 0.72
N ASP A 145 -1.14 -12.30 0.00
CA ASP A 145 -1.11 -13.66 0.52
C ASP A 145 0.34 -14.14 0.55
N VAL A 146 0.85 -14.47 1.74
CA VAL A 146 2.24 -14.84 1.97
C VAL A 146 2.32 -16.31 2.37
N GLN A 147 3.07 -17.10 1.60
CA GLN A 147 3.25 -18.53 1.80
C GLN A 147 4.74 -18.88 1.73
N GLY A 148 5.36 -19.08 2.90
CA GLY A 148 6.79 -19.36 3.00
C GLY A 148 7.64 -18.19 2.48
N ILE A 149 8.27 -18.39 1.31
CA ILE A 149 9.11 -17.40 0.61
C ILE A 149 8.39 -16.70 -0.55
N SER A 150 7.15 -17.07 -0.84
CA SER A 150 6.36 -16.53 -1.94
C SER A 150 5.28 -15.57 -1.44
N LEU A 151 5.03 -14.52 -2.22
CA LEU A 151 3.99 -13.52 -1.99
C LEU A 151 3.13 -13.41 -3.26
N THR A 152 1.82 -13.52 -3.10
CA THR A 152 0.85 -13.15 -4.13
C THR A 152 0.20 -11.82 -3.77
N LEU A 153 0.36 -10.82 -4.62
CA LEU A 153 -0.23 -9.50 -4.51
C LEU A 153 -1.47 -9.42 -5.42
N TYR A 154 -2.61 -9.08 -4.84
CA TYR A 154 -3.83 -8.74 -5.57
C TYR A 154 -4.06 -7.24 -5.46
N VAL A 155 -4.01 -6.51 -6.56
CA VAL A 155 -4.37 -5.09 -6.59
C VAL A 155 -5.81 -4.95 -7.05
N TYR A 156 -6.59 -4.19 -6.28
CA TYR A 156 -7.96 -3.81 -6.61
C TYR A 156 -7.96 -2.36 -7.03
N GLN A 157 -8.43 -2.08 -8.24
CA GLN A 157 -8.49 -0.72 -8.80
C GLN A 157 -9.90 -0.39 -9.24
N LEU A 158 -10.39 0.80 -8.89
CA LEU A 158 -11.69 1.28 -9.33
C LEU A 158 -11.55 2.05 -10.64
N ARG A 159 -11.66 1.34 -11.76
CA ARG A 159 -11.48 1.90 -13.11
C ARG A 159 -12.80 2.43 -13.65
N LYS A 160 -12.74 3.55 -14.39
CA LYS A 160 -13.86 4.11 -15.14
C LYS A 160 -13.77 3.67 -16.60
N ASP A 161 -14.90 3.28 -17.17
CA ASP A 161 -15.01 3.06 -18.61
C ASP A 161 -15.25 4.38 -19.37
N SER A 162 -15.37 4.31 -20.70
CA SER A 162 -15.64 5.47 -21.57
C SER A 162 -16.96 6.19 -21.27
N ASN A 163 -17.88 5.52 -20.56
CA ASN A 163 -19.19 6.05 -20.19
C ASN A 163 -19.20 6.57 -18.74
N GLY A 164 -18.05 6.55 -18.05
CA GLY A 164 -17.92 6.97 -16.66
C GLY A 164 -18.44 5.96 -15.63
N VAL A 165 -18.74 4.72 -16.04
CA VAL A 165 -19.16 3.65 -15.13
C VAL A 165 -17.94 3.10 -14.40
N GLU A 166 -18.02 3.10 -13.07
CA GLU A 166 -16.96 2.61 -12.20
C GLU A 166 -17.09 1.10 -11.98
N SER A 167 -16.01 0.35 -12.20
CA SER A 167 -15.94 -1.09 -11.97
C SER A 167 -14.62 -1.47 -11.30
N VAL A 168 -14.64 -2.58 -10.55
CA VAL A 168 -13.44 -3.06 -9.84
C VAL A 168 -12.66 -3.98 -10.78
N GLY A 169 -11.48 -3.53 -11.20
CA GLY A 169 -10.48 -4.37 -11.84
C GLY A 169 -9.59 -5.05 -10.79
N VAL A 170 -9.17 -6.27 -11.06
CA VAL A 170 -8.25 -7.02 -10.20
C VAL A 170 -7.08 -7.52 -11.03
N GLU A 171 -5.86 -7.25 -10.57
CA GLU A 171 -4.64 -7.80 -11.17
C GLU A 171 -3.88 -8.59 -10.11
N LYS A 172 -3.20 -9.67 -10.54
CA LYS A 172 -2.43 -10.56 -9.69
C LYS A 172 -0.96 -10.48 -10.09
N ILE A 173 -0.10 -10.23 -9.10
CA ILE A 173 1.36 -10.22 -9.23
C ILE A 173 1.94 -11.21 -8.22
N THR A 174 3.00 -11.92 -8.59
CA THR A 174 3.67 -12.88 -7.72
C THR A 174 5.13 -12.54 -7.55
N TYR A 175 5.62 -12.61 -6.33
CA TYR A 175 7.02 -12.49 -5.96
C TYR A 175 7.46 -13.76 -5.25
N THR A 176 8.69 -14.21 -5.48
CA THR A 176 9.31 -15.28 -4.70
C THR A 176 10.72 -14.84 -4.33
N LYS A 177 11.01 -14.83 -3.03
CA LYS A 177 12.34 -14.46 -2.53
C LYS A 177 13.39 -15.42 -3.08
N ASN A 178 14.41 -14.86 -3.72
CA ASN A 178 15.57 -15.61 -4.16
C ASN A 178 16.36 -16.08 -2.93
N VAL A 179 16.25 -17.37 -2.62
CA VAL A 179 17.12 -18.02 -1.64
C VAL A 179 18.36 -18.40 -2.42
N GLY A 180 19.38 -17.53 -2.41
CA GLY A 180 20.66 -17.83 -3.06
C GLY A 180 21.15 -19.22 -2.64
N GLY A 181 21.32 -20.12 -3.60
CA GLY A 181 22.00 -21.38 -3.37
C GLY A 181 23.46 -21.08 -3.04
N THR A 182 23.92 -21.56 -1.90
CA THR A 182 25.37 -21.76 -1.64
C THR A 182 25.99 -22.64 -2.71
#